data_AF-A0A952ARH4-F1
#
_entry.id   AF-A0A952ARH4-F1
#
_cell.length_a   1.000
_cell.length_b   1.000
_cell.length_c   1.000
_cell.angle_alpha   90.00
_cell.angle_beta   90.00
_cell.angle_gamma   90.00
#
_symmetry.space_group_name_H-M   'P 1'
#
loop_
_entity.id
_entity.type
_entity.pdbx_description
1 polymer ?
#
loop_
_entity_poly.entity_id
_entity_poly.type
_entity_poly.pdbx_seq_one_letter_code
_entity_poly.pdbx_strand_id
1 'polypeptide(L)'
;MKKYDFLKPAFIAIILLLISSACDNFEPMRLFPGDQPAASAVVPLPTITLALPAPEPSSEGSEGLSSVCALPVCAPGEVYDCPGGDCPSGCGMICVPAALGDTALPPAPADWESLEPWLAAMWRNNTNPAAVRAALHQAGWQKSLDDWRAADFDGDLRDEWVLTLYDPSMPSVGIRDRSAEDLWIVNGNGAIFRYYVVPEADGYGLIGPQIIDLADMTGDGLPELIAYDSSCGANTCYDLYRIIGLVDGQFVDRLSTHEPSGENTFASSISISFSTASFDDMNSDGLPDLLIHGGMLGSVGAGIVRTYTEVWSWDGTAISLAQTILDPTDYRHHILYEANDLMAAGDLDGALALYEATINDPNLRNDDFYLYTPEQIYADISAFAAFRLILIDLLQANSERANARLSWLEMTYPDSAAAGAATMLVNGWSGPESAEALCASIEAALLLVENPTGTLVNMGYGNPSLSAADFCPAFSSG
;
A
#
# COMPACT_ATOMS: atom_id res chain seq x y z
N MET A 1 -2.30 55.87 -3.66
CA MET A 1 -1.56 56.76 -2.74
C MET A 1 -1.93 56.43 -1.29
N LYS A 2 -1.13 55.60 -0.63
CA LYS A 2 -0.94 55.58 0.84
C LYS A 2 0.44 54.94 1.08
N LYS A 3 1.31 55.70 1.75
CA LYS A 3 2.69 55.36 2.11
C LYS A 3 2.68 54.51 3.38
N TYR A 4 3.50 53.46 3.42
CA TYR A 4 4.09 52.94 4.65
C TYR A 4 5.54 52.56 4.36
N ASP A 5 6.43 53.50 4.65
CA ASP A 5 7.83 53.24 5.01
C ASP A 5 7.86 53.18 6.55
N PHE A 6 8.55 52.18 7.10
CA PHE A 6 9.46 52.22 8.25
C PHE A 6 9.54 50.86 8.95
N LEU A 7 10.63 50.13 8.72
CA LEU A 7 11.30 49.32 9.75
C LEU A 7 12.79 49.18 9.37
N LYS A 8 13.64 49.58 10.31
CA LYS A 8 15.10 49.77 10.19
C LYS A 8 15.88 48.45 10.33
N PRO A 9 17.14 48.39 9.84
CA PRO A 9 17.96 47.16 9.75
C PRO A 9 18.59 46.69 11.08
N ALA A 10 18.08 47.11 12.23
CA ALA A 10 18.65 46.74 13.54
C ALA A 10 18.08 45.41 14.10
N PHE A 11 17.01 44.88 13.51
CA PHE A 11 16.35 43.65 14.02
C PHE A 11 16.95 42.35 13.46
N ILE A 12 17.65 42.41 12.32
CA ILE A 12 18.25 41.24 11.67
C ILE A 12 19.55 40.79 12.36
N ALA A 13 20.25 41.70 13.04
CA ALA A 13 21.50 41.38 13.73
C ALA A 13 21.31 40.61 15.05
N ILE A 14 20.13 40.66 15.67
CA ILE A 14 19.85 39.96 16.94
C ILE A 14 19.39 38.51 16.70
N ILE A 15 18.74 38.23 15.57
CA ILE A 15 18.31 36.86 15.21
C ILE A 15 19.51 36.01 14.74
N LEU A 16 20.52 36.62 14.10
CA LEU A 16 21.72 35.91 13.66
C LEU A 16 22.72 35.58 14.79
N LEU A 17 22.60 36.21 15.97
CA LEU A 17 23.47 35.92 17.13
C LEU A 17 22.90 34.87 18.10
N LEU A 18 21.62 34.50 17.96
CA LEU A 18 20.97 33.47 18.78
C LEU A 18 21.01 32.07 18.15
N ILE A 19 21.37 31.94 16.87
CA ILE A 19 21.47 30.65 16.18
C ILE A 19 22.90 30.05 16.29
N SER A 20 23.91 30.85 16.64
CA SER A 20 25.31 30.40 16.74
C SER A 20 25.74 29.83 18.09
N SER A 21 24.85 29.71 19.09
CA SER A 21 25.20 29.24 20.44
C SER A 21 24.59 27.88 20.83
N ALA A 22 24.00 27.14 19.87
CA ALA A 22 23.35 25.85 20.13
C ALA A 22 24.09 24.61 19.58
N CYS A 23 25.29 24.75 19.01
CA CYS A 23 25.99 23.65 18.33
C CYS A 23 27.24 23.09 19.02
N ASP A 24 27.63 23.55 20.20
CA ASP A 24 28.96 23.22 20.76
C ASP A 24 29.01 22.15 21.88
N ASN A 25 27.94 21.40 22.16
CA ASN A 25 27.97 20.35 23.20
C ASN A 25 27.28 19.03 22.81
N PHE A 26 27.70 18.44 21.68
CA PHE A 26 27.38 17.05 21.37
C PHE A 26 28.62 16.18 21.66
N GLU A 27 28.71 15.62 22.87
CA GLU A 27 29.69 14.57 23.16
C GLU A 27 29.27 13.26 22.49
N PRO A 28 30.17 12.54 21.79
CA PRO A 28 29.84 11.25 21.19
C PRO A 28 29.59 10.23 22.30
N MET A 29 28.34 9.75 22.36
CA MET A 29 27.90 8.68 23.24
C MET A 29 28.77 7.43 23.01
N ARG A 30 29.44 6.99 24.08
CA ARG A 30 30.23 5.77 24.10
C ARG A 30 29.32 4.57 23.85
N LEU A 31 29.62 3.82 22.79
CA LEU A 31 29.06 2.51 22.51
C LEU A 31 29.29 1.58 23.72
N PHE A 32 28.20 1.14 24.35
CA PHE A 32 28.23 0.03 25.28
C PHE A 32 28.49 -1.28 24.49
N PRO A 33 29.32 -2.20 25.00
CA PRO A 33 29.46 -3.52 24.42
C PRO A 33 28.14 -4.28 24.61
N GLY A 34 27.51 -4.66 23.50
CA GLY A 34 26.32 -5.51 23.52
C GLY A 34 26.68 -6.90 24.03
N ASP A 35 26.04 -7.30 25.13
CA ASP A 35 25.91 -8.70 25.50
C ASP A 35 25.07 -9.41 24.43
N GLN A 36 25.66 -10.42 23.78
CA GLN A 36 24.94 -11.30 22.88
C GLN A 36 23.96 -12.18 23.69
N PRO A 37 22.65 -12.18 23.39
CA PRO A 37 21.78 -13.22 23.89
C PRO A 37 22.16 -14.54 23.21
N ALA A 38 22.34 -15.57 24.05
CA ALA A 38 22.64 -16.93 23.64
C ALA A 38 21.60 -17.43 22.62
N ALA A 39 22.10 -18.06 21.55
CA ALA A 39 21.30 -18.73 20.54
C ALA A 39 20.31 -19.71 21.19
N SER A 40 19.02 -19.38 21.12
CA SER A 40 17.97 -20.35 21.42
C SER A 40 17.99 -21.41 20.34
N ALA A 41 18.13 -22.66 20.77
CA ALA A 41 18.08 -23.83 19.90
C ALA A 41 16.69 -23.90 19.26
N VAL A 42 16.65 -23.75 17.94
CA VAL A 42 15.48 -24.05 17.12
C VAL A 42 15.23 -25.56 17.21
N VAL A 43 14.12 -25.94 17.83
CA VAL A 43 13.60 -27.31 17.76
C VAL A 43 13.01 -27.50 16.36
N PRO A 44 13.47 -28.47 15.56
CA PRO A 44 12.90 -28.68 14.24
C PRO A 44 11.47 -29.25 14.36
N LEU A 45 10.53 -28.64 13.63
CA LEU A 45 9.21 -29.21 13.42
C LEU A 45 9.31 -30.55 12.66
N PRO A 46 8.43 -31.52 12.92
CA PRO A 46 8.42 -32.79 12.22
C PRO A 46 8.00 -32.59 10.76
N THR A 47 8.87 -33.01 9.83
CA THR A 47 8.59 -33.09 8.41
C THR A 47 7.52 -34.16 8.15
N ILE A 48 6.29 -33.74 7.84
CA ILE A 48 5.26 -34.64 7.31
C ILE A 48 5.58 -34.88 5.83
N THR A 49 6.12 -36.06 5.54
CA THR A 49 6.37 -36.50 4.16
C THR A 49 5.07 -37.12 3.62
N LEU A 50 4.31 -36.36 2.83
CA LEU A 50 3.19 -36.88 2.06
C LEU A 50 3.75 -37.58 0.81
N ALA A 51 3.69 -38.91 0.79
CA ALA A 51 4.00 -39.71 -0.39
C ALA A 51 2.85 -39.58 -1.40
N LEU A 52 3.07 -38.83 -2.48
CA LEU A 52 2.20 -38.81 -3.64
C LEU A 52 2.32 -40.15 -4.41
N PRO A 53 1.20 -40.79 -4.80
CA PRO A 53 1.24 -41.98 -5.63
C PRO A 53 1.66 -41.63 -7.06
N ALA A 54 2.51 -42.48 -7.64
CA ALA A 54 2.93 -42.39 -9.04
C ALA A 54 1.74 -42.59 -9.99
N PRO A 55 1.60 -41.80 -11.06
CA PRO A 55 0.55 -42.00 -12.04
C PRO A 55 0.88 -43.19 -12.96
N GLU A 56 -0.08 -44.11 -13.10
CA GLU A 56 -0.07 -45.15 -14.13
C GLU A 56 -0.43 -44.56 -15.52
N PRO A 57 0.16 -45.07 -16.61
CA PRO A 57 -0.11 -44.57 -17.96
C PRO A 57 -1.43 -45.16 -18.49
N SER A 58 -2.37 -44.29 -18.83
CA SER A 58 -3.60 -44.66 -19.54
C SER A 58 -3.43 -44.41 -21.04
N SER A 59 -3.67 -45.45 -21.83
CA SER A 59 -3.66 -45.46 -23.29
C SER A 59 -5.08 -45.44 -23.85
N GLU A 60 -5.19 -44.81 -25.03
CA GLU A 60 -6.24 -44.92 -26.07
C GLU A 60 -7.45 -43.98 -26.01
N GLY A 61 -7.72 -43.33 -27.16
CA GLY A 61 -9.08 -42.92 -27.55
C GLY A 61 -9.25 -41.61 -28.31
N SER A 62 -8.65 -41.49 -29.50
CA SER A 62 -8.87 -40.42 -30.50
C SER A 62 -10.35 -40.23 -30.89
N GLU A 63 -10.81 -38.99 -31.05
CA GLU A 63 -11.27 -38.44 -32.35
C GLU A 63 -11.70 -36.96 -32.27
N GLY A 64 -11.16 -36.13 -33.18
CA GLY A 64 -11.78 -34.87 -33.59
C GLY A 64 -11.04 -33.57 -33.26
N LEU A 65 -9.77 -33.41 -33.66
CA LEU A 65 -9.13 -32.09 -33.68
C LEU A 65 -8.51 -31.81 -35.06
N SER A 66 -8.83 -30.64 -35.59
CA SER A 66 -8.18 -30.03 -36.75
C SER A 66 -6.67 -30.19 -36.66
N SER A 67 -6.05 -30.59 -37.77
CA SER A 67 -4.60 -30.66 -37.93
C SER A 67 -3.96 -29.29 -37.68
N VAL A 68 -3.61 -29.00 -36.42
CA VAL A 68 -2.72 -27.89 -36.06
C VAL A 68 -1.33 -28.29 -36.54
N CYS A 69 -0.73 -27.51 -37.44
CA CYS A 69 0.65 -27.75 -37.85
C CYS A 69 1.57 -27.58 -36.63
N ALA A 70 2.40 -28.58 -36.34
CA ALA A 70 3.43 -28.44 -35.33
C ALA A 70 4.52 -27.50 -35.84
N LEU A 71 4.78 -26.41 -35.12
CA LEU A 71 5.91 -25.52 -35.37
C LEU A 71 7.23 -26.29 -35.15
N PRO A 72 8.24 -26.11 -36.03
CA PRO A 72 9.55 -26.72 -35.82
C PRO A 72 10.26 -26.04 -34.63
N VAL A 73 10.86 -26.80 -33.72
CA VAL A 73 11.67 -26.22 -32.63
C VAL A 73 12.98 -25.69 -33.21
N CYS A 74 13.15 -24.37 -33.23
CA CYS A 74 14.37 -23.73 -33.74
C CYS A 74 15.56 -23.91 -32.81
N ALA A 75 16.75 -24.06 -33.39
CA ALA A 75 17.98 -24.13 -32.61
C ALA A 75 18.30 -22.75 -31.99
N PRO A 76 19.08 -22.69 -30.90
CA PRO A 76 19.55 -21.42 -30.35
C PRO A 76 20.24 -20.56 -31.43
N GLY A 77 19.72 -19.36 -31.67
CA GLY A 77 20.23 -18.44 -32.70
C GLY A 77 19.51 -18.49 -34.05
N GLU A 78 18.46 -19.29 -34.19
CA GLU A 78 17.56 -19.30 -35.33
C GLU A 78 16.24 -18.56 -35.01
N VAL A 79 15.61 -17.99 -36.03
CA VAL A 79 14.28 -17.35 -35.94
C VAL A 79 13.34 -18.02 -36.94
N TYR A 80 12.03 -17.93 -36.69
CA TYR A 80 11.03 -18.36 -37.66
C TYR A 80 10.98 -17.40 -38.84
N ASP A 81 11.01 -17.94 -40.05
CA ASP A 81 10.79 -17.22 -41.30
C ASP A 81 9.66 -17.89 -42.09
N CYS A 82 8.90 -17.07 -42.81
CA CYS A 82 7.81 -17.51 -43.67
C CYS A 82 8.14 -17.18 -45.14
N PRO A 83 8.74 -18.11 -45.91
CA PRO A 83 9.25 -17.84 -47.25
C PRO A 83 8.17 -17.42 -48.26
N GLY A 84 6.90 -17.73 -47.95
CA GLY A 84 5.75 -17.41 -48.78
C GLY A 84 5.02 -16.12 -48.41
N GLY A 85 5.42 -15.41 -47.35
CA GLY A 85 4.78 -14.19 -46.86
C GLY A 85 3.44 -14.36 -46.13
N ASP A 86 2.76 -15.50 -46.31
CA ASP A 86 1.53 -15.87 -45.60
C ASP A 86 1.66 -17.30 -45.01
N CYS A 87 1.86 -17.38 -43.69
CA CYS A 87 1.87 -18.63 -42.93
C CYS A 87 0.78 -18.59 -41.86
N PRO A 88 -0.51 -18.68 -42.23
CA PRO A 88 -1.61 -18.65 -41.28
C PRO A 88 -1.47 -19.81 -40.28
N SER A 89 -1.57 -19.48 -38.99
CA SER A 89 -1.46 -20.43 -37.88
C SER A 89 -0.11 -21.16 -37.78
N GLY A 90 0.98 -20.57 -38.26
CA GLY A 90 2.33 -21.13 -38.15
C GLY A 90 2.64 -22.28 -39.13
N CYS A 91 1.67 -22.66 -39.97
CA CYS A 91 1.86 -23.66 -41.01
C CYS A 91 2.80 -23.11 -42.11
N GLY A 92 4.00 -23.68 -42.22
CA GLY A 92 4.99 -23.30 -43.24
C GLY A 92 6.16 -22.45 -42.74
N MET A 93 6.23 -22.18 -41.44
CA MET A 93 7.40 -21.54 -40.81
C MET A 93 8.62 -22.46 -40.91
N ILE A 94 9.77 -21.88 -41.28
CA ILE A 94 11.07 -22.55 -41.25
C ILE A 94 11.98 -21.85 -40.24
N CYS A 95 12.88 -22.60 -39.62
CA CYS A 95 13.96 -22.00 -38.83
C CYS A 95 15.04 -21.54 -39.79
N VAL A 96 15.34 -20.24 -39.77
CA VAL A 96 16.48 -19.67 -40.48
C VAL A 96 17.48 -19.17 -39.45
N PRO A 97 18.79 -19.22 -39.74
CA PRO A 97 19.78 -18.51 -38.94
C PRO A 97 19.29 -17.08 -38.79
N ALA A 98 19.24 -16.56 -37.56
CA ALA A 98 18.99 -15.15 -37.36
C ALA A 98 19.99 -14.43 -38.25
N ALA A 99 19.49 -13.68 -39.24
CA ALA A 99 20.35 -12.85 -40.04
C ALA A 99 20.97 -11.86 -39.07
N LEU A 100 22.19 -12.14 -38.61
CA LEU A 100 23.08 -11.15 -38.04
C LEU A 100 23.44 -10.23 -39.20
N GLY A 101 22.50 -9.35 -39.54
CA GLY A 101 22.82 -8.10 -40.18
C GLY A 101 23.72 -7.37 -39.20
N ASP A 102 25.03 -7.53 -39.37
CA ASP A 102 26.10 -6.72 -38.77
C ASP A 102 26.03 -5.23 -39.20
N THR A 103 24.84 -4.74 -39.55
CA THR A 103 24.57 -3.31 -39.53
C THR A 103 24.49 -2.91 -38.07
N ALA A 104 25.58 -2.32 -37.58
CA ALA A 104 25.62 -1.68 -36.28
C ALA A 104 24.34 -0.88 -36.05
N LEU A 105 23.64 -1.19 -34.96
CA LEU A 105 22.44 -0.49 -34.53
C LEU A 105 22.71 1.02 -34.53
N PRO A 106 21.89 1.86 -35.17
CA PRO A 106 22.06 3.31 -35.05
C PRO A 106 22.00 3.70 -33.56
N PRO A 107 22.83 4.67 -33.12
CA PRO A 107 22.81 5.11 -31.72
C PRO A 107 21.41 5.63 -31.36
N ALA A 108 21.00 5.42 -30.11
CA ALA A 108 19.76 5.99 -29.61
C ALA A 108 19.85 7.53 -29.65
N PRO A 109 18.79 8.24 -30.10
CA PRO A 109 18.73 9.70 -30.08
C PRO A 109 18.89 10.24 -28.65
N ALA A 110 19.23 11.52 -28.49
CA ALA A 110 19.43 12.13 -27.16
C ALA A 110 18.25 13.05 -26.74
N ASP A 111 17.18 13.09 -27.54
CA ASP A 111 15.98 13.88 -27.31
C ASP A 111 14.71 13.02 -27.43
N TRP A 112 13.69 13.37 -26.66
CA TRP A 112 12.41 12.66 -26.60
C TRP A 112 11.68 12.58 -27.95
N GLU A 113 11.72 13.67 -28.74
CA GLU A 113 11.01 13.77 -30.03
C GLU A 113 11.55 12.75 -31.05
N SER A 114 12.86 12.53 -31.06
CA SER A 114 13.51 11.57 -31.95
C SER A 114 13.51 10.15 -31.38
N LEU A 115 13.44 9.99 -30.06
CA LEU A 115 13.49 8.68 -29.39
C LEU A 115 12.30 7.78 -29.78
N GLU A 116 11.09 8.32 -29.75
CA GLU A 116 9.86 7.56 -30.08
C GLU A 116 9.90 6.94 -31.49
N PRO A 117 10.10 7.70 -32.58
CA PRO A 117 10.16 7.12 -33.92
C PRO A 117 11.35 6.17 -34.09
N TRP A 118 12.45 6.35 -33.34
CA TRP A 118 13.56 5.41 -33.33
C TRP A 118 13.14 4.07 -32.70
N LEU A 119 12.50 4.08 -31.52
CA LEU A 119 12.00 2.87 -30.87
C LEU A 119 10.97 2.14 -31.75
N ALA A 120 10.02 2.87 -32.33
CA ALA A 120 9.02 2.30 -33.24
C ALA A 120 9.64 1.63 -34.47
N ALA A 121 10.71 2.21 -35.02
CA ALA A 121 11.46 1.62 -36.12
C ALA A 121 12.23 0.37 -35.68
N MET A 122 12.87 0.40 -34.51
CA MET A 122 13.58 -0.77 -33.96
C MET A 122 12.62 -1.92 -33.72
N TRP A 123 11.46 -1.62 -33.12
CA TRP A 123 10.40 -2.61 -32.91
C TRP A 123 9.95 -3.18 -34.26
N ARG A 124 9.50 -2.36 -35.22
CA ARG A 124 9.01 -2.82 -36.56
C ARG A 124 9.98 -3.74 -37.28
N ASN A 125 11.27 -3.41 -37.23
CA ASN A 125 12.32 -4.18 -37.91
C ASN A 125 12.71 -5.48 -37.18
N ASN A 126 12.01 -5.84 -36.10
CA ASN A 126 12.32 -6.99 -35.25
C ASN A 126 13.78 -6.97 -34.76
N THR A 127 14.24 -5.78 -34.38
CA THR A 127 15.60 -5.58 -33.88
C THR A 127 15.75 -6.30 -32.55
N ASN A 128 16.89 -6.96 -32.34
CA ASN A 128 17.20 -7.65 -31.08
C ASN A 128 17.01 -6.71 -29.87
N PRO A 129 16.03 -6.96 -28.97
CA PRO A 129 15.74 -6.09 -27.83
C PRO A 129 16.94 -5.85 -26.92
N ALA A 130 17.83 -6.82 -26.78
CA ALA A 130 19.04 -6.67 -25.96
C ALA A 130 19.99 -5.60 -26.55
N ALA A 131 20.07 -5.49 -27.88
CA ALA A 131 20.88 -4.46 -28.54
C ALA A 131 20.24 -3.08 -28.40
N VAL A 132 18.91 -2.99 -28.53
CA VAL A 132 18.15 -1.74 -28.32
C VAL A 132 18.34 -1.24 -26.89
N ARG A 133 18.15 -2.11 -25.90
CA ARG A 133 18.37 -1.80 -24.49
C ARG A 133 19.80 -1.35 -24.20
N ALA A 134 20.80 -2.01 -24.79
CA ALA A 134 22.20 -1.58 -24.64
C ALA A 134 22.45 -0.18 -25.22
N ALA A 135 21.82 0.17 -26.35
CA ALA A 135 21.90 1.51 -26.92
C ALA A 135 21.20 2.57 -26.06
N LEU A 136 20.03 2.26 -25.48
CA LEU A 136 19.34 3.15 -24.54
C LEU A 136 20.18 3.42 -23.29
N HIS A 137 20.72 2.37 -22.67
CA HIS A 137 21.59 2.50 -21.51
C HIS A 137 22.87 3.30 -21.85
N GLN A 138 23.48 3.06 -23.02
CA GLN A 138 24.65 3.82 -23.46
C GLN A 138 24.33 5.32 -23.69
N ALA A 139 23.13 5.63 -24.15
CA ALA A 139 22.66 6.99 -24.35
C ALA A 139 22.13 7.66 -23.07
N GLY A 140 22.02 6.93 -21.95
CA GLY A 140 21.58 7.45 -20.66
C GLY A 140 20.06 7.43 -20.44
N TRP A 141 19.29 6.82 -21.34
CA TRP A 141 17.84 6.69 -21.21
C TRP A 141 17.40 5.68 -20.17
N GLN A 142 18.27 4.72 -19.82
CA GLN A 142 18.02 3.67 -18.84
C GLN A 142 19.24 3.54 -17.92
N LYS A 143 18.99 3.23 -16.64
CA LYS A 143 20.01 3.09 -15.58
C LYS A 143 20.17 1.66 -15.10
N SER A 144 19.15 0.83 -15.25
CA SER A 144 19.11 -0.57 -14.86
C SER A 144 18.57 -1.46 -15.97
N LEU A 145 18.87 -2.75 -15.90
CA LEU A 145 18.18 -3.75 -16.72
C LEU A 145 16.70 -3.89 -16.34
N ASP A 146 16.34 -3.47 -15.13
CA ASP A 146 14.98 -3.48 -14.63
C ASP A 146 14.07 -2.39 -15.22
N ASP A 147 14.67 -1.40 -15.88
CA ASP A 147 13.95 -0.32 -16.58
C ASP A 147 13.29 -0.80 -17.89
N TRP A 148 13.40 -2.09 -18.20
CA TRP A 148 12.84 -2.71 -19.39
C TRP A 148 12.05 -3.96 -19.01
N ARG A 149 10.81 -4.05 -19.49
CA ARG A 149 10.04 -5.28 -19.60
C ARG A 149 9.48 -5.41 -21.02
N ALA A 150 9.01 -6.61 -21.36
CA ALA A 150 8.36 -6.86 -22.63
C ALA A 150 7.28 -7.91 -22.41
N ALA A 151 6.11 -7.70 -22.99
CA ALA A 151 5.02 -8.68 -23.01
C ALA A 151 4.04 -8.37 -24.14
N ASP A 152 3.28 -9.37 -24.56
CA ASP A 152 2.23 -9.27 -25.57
C ASP A 152 0.94 -8.73 -24.93
N PHE A 153 0.65 -7.45 -25.13
CA PHE A 153 -0.53 -6.81 -24.55
C PHE A 153 -1.77 -6.87 -25.45
N ASP A 154 -1.60 -7.16 -26.75
CA ASP A 154 -2.70 -7.14 -27.72
C ASP A 154 -3.03 -8.51 -28.33
N GLY A 155 -2.28 -9.55 -27.97
CA GLY A 155 -2.48 -10.93 -28.36
C GLY A 155 -1.94 -11.26 -29.76
N ASP A 156 -1.10 -10.39 -30.34
CA ASP A 156 -0.51 -10.61 -31.66
C ASP A 156 0.74 -11.51 -31.65
N LEU A 157 1.10 -12.04 -30.46
CA LEU A 157 2.28 -12.86 -30.17
C LEU A 157 3.61 -12.13 -30.35
N ARG A 158 3.61 -10.80 -30.30
CA ARG A 158 4.80 -9.98 -30.36
C ARG A 158 4.81 -8.98 -29.22
N ASP A 159 5.78 -9.14 -28.34
CA ASP A 159 5.89 -8.28 -27.17
C ASP A 159 6.02 -6.79 -27.52
N GLU A 160 5.14 -5.98 -26.94
CA GLU A 160 5.37 -4.55 -26.71
C GLU A 160 6.54 -4.38 -25.74
N TRP A 161 7.19 -3.22 -25.82
CA TRP A 161 8.28 -2.86 -24.91
C TRP A 161 7.79 -1.87 -23.85
N VAL A 162 7.97 -2.23 -22.57
CA VAL A 162 7.68 -1.36 -21.43
C VAL A 162 8.99 -0.77 -20.91
N LEU A 163 9.09 0.55 -20.94
CA LEU A 163 10.34 1.29 -20.75
C LEU A 163 10.19 2.34 -19.67
N THR A 164 10.96 2.21 -18.60
CA THR A 164 11.24 3.32 -17.67
C THR A 164 12.35 4.18 -18.27
N LEU A 165 12.10 5.48 -18.45
CA LEU A 165 12.98 6.38 -19.20
C LEU A 165 13.44 7.57 -18.36
N TYR A 166 14.73 7.90 -18.50
CA TYR A 166 15.40 9.03 -17.85
C TYR A 166 15.86 10.04 -18.91
N ASP A 167 15.69 11.35 -18.67
CA ASP A 167 16.18 12.37 -19.60
C ASP A 167 17.72 12.48 -19.51
N PRO A 168 18.48 12.11 -20.57
CA PRO A 168 19.94 12.14 -20.56
C PRO A 168 20.51 13.56 -20.60
N SER A 169 19.69 14.57 -20.93
CA SER A 169 20.09 15.97 -20.93
C SER A 169 20.05 16.61 -19.55
N MET A 170 19.35 15.98 -18.60
CA MET A 170 19.20 16.48 -17.25
C MET A 170 20.46 16.20 -16.42
N PRO A 171 20.97 17.19 -15.66
CA PRO A 171 22.15 16.99 -14.86
C PRO A 171 21.89 15.97 -13.74
N SER A 172 22.77 14.97 -13.62
CA SER A 172 22.78 14.01 -12.50
C SER A 172 23.10 14.70 -11.18
N VAL A 173 22.10 15.28 -10.52
CA VAL A 173 22.21 15.90 -9.19
C VAL A 173 21.12 15.41 -8.25
N GLY A 174 21.53 14.72 -7.18
CA GLY A 174 20.66 14.36 -6.06
C GLY A 174 19.55 13.35 -6.40
N ILE A 175 18.33 13.61 -5.93
CA ILE A 175 17.15 12.74 -6.09
C ILE A 175 16.75 12.60 -7.57
N ARG A 176 17.04 13.63 -8.40
CA ARG A 176 16.78 13.62 -9.85
C ARG A 176 17.63 12.58 -10.59
N ASP A 177 18.80 12.22 -10.06
CA ASP A 177 19.60 11.13 -10.65
C ASP A 177 19.02 9.74 -10.37
N ARG A 178 17.95 9.62 -9.60
CA ARG A 178 17.31 8.33 -9.32
C ARG A 178 15.87 8.23 -9.81
N SER A 179 15.31 9.32 -10.32
CA SER A 179 13.90 9.38 -10.70
C SER A 179 13.78 9.25 -12.20
N ALA A 180 13.00 8.27 -12.65
CA ALA A 180 12.54 8.24 -14.04
C ALA A 180 11.69 9.49 -14.32
N GLU A 181 11.52 9.86 -15.57
CA GLU A 181 10.62 10.95 -15.96
C GLU A 181 9.35 10.43 -16.62
N ASP A 182 9.48 9.34 -17.36
CA ASP A 182 8.39 8.77 -18.14
C ASP A 182 8.46 7.24 -18.15
N LEU A 183 7.31 6.60 -18.26
CA LEU A 183 7.17 5.18 -18.53
C LEU A 183 6.38 4.99 -19.80
N TRP A 184 6.95 4.31 -20.79
CA TRP A 184 6.33 4.09 -22.09
C TRP A 184 5.98 2.62 -22.31
N ILE A 185 4.85 2.36 -22.99
CA ILE A 185 4.61 1.11 -23.71
C ILE A 185 4.76 1.41 -25.20
N VAL A 186 5.59 0.65 -25.90
CA VAL A 186 5.98 0.93 -27.28
C VAL A 186 5.75 -0.28 -28.18
N ASN A 187 5.16 -0.03 -29.35
CA ASN A 187 5.14 -0.97 -30.47
C ASN A 187 5.52 -0.29 -31.78
N GLY A 188 5.17 -0.92 -32.91
CA GLY A 188 5.52 -0.43 -34.24
C GLY A 188 4.88 0.89 -34.64
N ASN A 189 3.86 1.34 -33.90
CA ASN A 189 3.18 2.61 -34.11
C ASN A 189 3.80 3.78 -33.31
N GLY A 190 4.72 3.50 -32.37
CA GLY A 190 5.23 4.51 -31.44
C GLY A 190 4.94 4.15 -29.98
N ALA A 191 4.98 5.16 -29.11
CA ALA A 191 4.55 5.01 -27.73
C ALA A 191 3.02 4.97 -27.69
N ILE A 192 2.46 3.79 -27.45
CA ILE A 192 1.02 3.54 -27.39
C ILE A 192 0.42 3.81 -26.01
N PHE A 193 1.28 3.92 -24.99
CA PHE A 193 0.94 4.42 -23.66
C PHE A 193 2.11 5.21 -23.10
N ARG A 194 1.80 6.24 -22.29
CA ARG A 194 2.77 7.02 -21.53
C ARG A 194 2.24 7.30 -20.14
N TYR A 195 3.10 7.08 -19.16
CA TYR A 195 2.90 7.53 -17.80
C TYR A 195 3.99 8.54 -17.43
N TYR A 196 3.65 9.82 -17.58
CA TYR A 196 4.56 10.93 -17.32
C TYR A 196 4.25 11.59 -16.00
N VAL A 197 5.28 11.79 -15.17
CA VAL A 197 5.18 12.55 -13.92
C VAL A 197 5.92 13.86 -14.10
N VAL A 198 5.20 14.98 -14.06
CA VAL A 198 5.81 16.32 -14.15
C VAL A 198 6.76 16.49 -12.97
N PRO A 199 8.07 16.70 -13.18
CA PRO A 199 8.99 16.97 -12.08
C PRO A 199 8.60 18.26 -11.39
N GLU A 200 8.23 18.22 -10.10
CA GLU A 200 7.96 19.44 -9.34
C GLU A 200 9.22 20.32 -9.29
N ALA A 201 9.01 21.64 -9.44
CA ALA A 201 10.09 22.61 -9.60
C ALA A 201 10.88 22.85 -8.29
N ASP A 202 10.33 22.48 -7.14
CA ASP A 202 10.90 22.71 -5.81
C ASP A 202 11.71 21.52 -5.26
N GLY A 203 11.79 20.41 -5.99
CA GLY A 203 12.76 19.34 -5.76
C GLY A 203 12.47 18.41 -4.59
N TYR A 204 11.28 18.50 -3.99
CA TYR A 204 10.75 17.54 -3.04
C TYR A 204 9.55 16.86 -3.68
N GLY A 205 9.52 15.53 -3.65
CA GLY A 205 8.23 14.86 -3.51
C GLY A 205 7.64 14.15 -4.72
N LEU A 206 8.31 14.01 -5.86
CA LEU A 206 7.92 13.00 -6.86
C LEU A 206 9.15 12.26 -7.40
N ILE A 207 9.17 10.96 -7.14
CA ILE A 207 10.07 9.98 -7.75
C ILE A 207 9.25 9.35 -8.87
N GLY A 208 9.73 9.49 -10.11
CA GLY A 208 8.95 9.06 -11.27
C GLY A 208 8.73 7.56 -11.36
N PRO A 209 7.96 7.14 -12.37
CA PRO A 209 7.34 5.82 -12.42
C PRO A 209 8.38 4.69 -12.47
N GLN A 210 8.06 3.57 -11.86
CA GLN A 210 8.84 2.34 -11.84
C GLN A 210 7.93 1.17 -12.16
N ILE A 211 8.46 0.19 -12.90
CA ILE A 211 7.76 -1.06 -13.20
C ILE A 211 7.92 -1.99 -11.99
N ILE A 212 6.81 -2.53 -11.50
CA ILE A 212 6.81 -3.57 -10.47
C ILE A 212 6.81 -4.91 -11.18
N ASP A 213 5.78 -5.16 -11.98
CA ASP A 213 5.60 -6.43 -12.68
C ASP A 213 4.65 -6.29 -13.89
N LEU A 214 4.62 -7.35 -14.70
CA LEU A 214 3.63 -7.59 -15.75
C LEU A 214 2.91 -8.91 -15.45
N ALA A 215 1.60 -8.87 -15.19
CA ALA A 215 0.84 -10.04 -14.79
C ALA A 215 -0.59 -9.99 -15.34
N ASP A 216 -1.11 -11.13 -15.82
CA ASP A 216 -2.53 -11.28 -16.16
C ASP A 216 -3.32 -11.41 -14.85
N MET A 217 -3.86 -10.29 -14.37
CA MET A 217 -4.67 -10.22 -13.16
C MET A 217 -6.16 -10.41 -13.48
N THR A 218 -6.57 -10.38 -14.75
CA THR A 218 -7.99 -10.36 -15.15
C THR A 218 -8.48 -11.69 -15.75
N GLY A 219 -7.54 -12.58 -16.07
CA GLY A 219 -7.77 -13.92 -16.60
C GLY A 219 -8.13 -13.96 -18.08
N ASP A 220 -7.86 -12.89 -18.82
CA ASP A 220 -8.13 -12.82 -20.26
C ASP A 220 -6.96 -13.31 -21.13
N GLY A 221 -5.84 -13.70 -20.49
CA GLY A 221 -4.63 -14.18 -21.14
C GLY A 221 -3.68 -13.07 -21.57
N LEU A 222 -3.99 -11.80 -21.28
CA LEU A 222 -3.15 -10.64 -21.56
C LEU A 222 -2.68 -10.03 -20.23
N PRO A 223 -1.45 -9.49 -20.18
CA PRO A 223 -0.91 -8.93 -18.95
C PRO A 223 -1.43 -7.51 -18.70
N GLU A 224 -1.61 -7.18 -17.42
CA GLU A 224 -1.60 -5.81 -16.93
C GLU A 224 -0.17 -5.36 -16.59
N LEU A 225 0.10 -4.06 -16.80
CA LEU A 225 1.26 -3.37 -16.26
C LEU A 225 0.95 -2.91 -14.83
N ILE A 226 1.76 -3.36 -13.87
CA ILE A 226 1.74 -2.86 -12.50
C ILE A 226 2.94 -1.94 -12.31
N ALA A 227 2.65 -0.69 -12.00
CA ALA A 227 3.66 0.35 -11.82
C ALA A 227 3.33 1.22 -10.61
N TYR A 228 4.34 1.91 -10.09
CA TYR A 228 4.14 2.95 -9.07
C TYR A 228 5.07 4.12 -9.32
N ASP A 229 4.68 5.27 -8.81
CA ASP A 229 5.57 6.39 -8.54
C ASP A 229 5.52 6.68 -7.03
N SER A 230 6.50 7.43 -6.52
CA SER A 230 6.53 7.75 -5.08
C SER A 230 6.46 9.24 -4.83
N SER A 231 5.68 9.64 -3.84
CA SER A 231 5.63 11.00 -3.33
C SER A 231 6.10 11.11 -1.88
N CYS A 232 7.13 11.90 -1.64
CA CYS A 232 7.70 12.10 -0.31
C CYS A 232 7.45 13.51 0.23
N GLY A 233 6.73 13.58 1.35
CA GLY A 233 6.70 14.77 2.20
C GLY A 233 7.92 14.86 3.11
N ALA A 234 7.85 15.72 4.13
CA ALA A 234 8.96 15.93 5.06
C ALA A 234 9.34 14.68 5.88
N ASN A 235 8.38 13.80 6.17
CA ASN A 235 8.59 12.63 7.04
C ASN A 235 7.91 11.34 6.55
N THR A 236 7.07 11.40 5.51
CA THR A 236 6.32 10.24 5.03
C THR A 236 6.42 10.20 3.52
N CYS A 237 6.79 9.05 2.98
CA CYS A 237 6.72 8.74 1.56
C CYS A 237 5.52 7.83 1.30
N TYR A 238 4.80 8.11 0.23
CA TYR A 238 3.70 7.32 -0.30
C TYR A 238 4.11 6.77 -1.65
N ASP A 239 3.83 5.50 -1.90
CA ASP A 239 3.86 4.94 -3.24
C ASP A 239 2.44 4.94 -3.81
N LEU A 240 2.32 5.37 -5.05
CA LEU A 240 1.08 5.53 -5.80
C LEU A 240 1.03 4.46 -6.89
N TYR A 241 0.39 3.34 -6.59
CA TYR A 241 0.31 2.21 -7.51
C TYR A 241 -0.81 2.38 -8.53
N ARG A 242 -0.55 1.90 -9.75
CA ARG A 242 -1.49 1.83 -10.87
C ARG A 242 -1.42 0.46 -11.52
N ILE A 243 -2.56 0.02 -12.05
CA ILE A 243 -2.68 -1.23 -12.80
C ILE A 243 -3.27 -0.88 -14.16
N ILE A 244 -2.48 -1.01 -15.21
CA ILE A 244 -2.83 -0.55 -16.55
C ILE A 244 -2.98 -1.76 -17.47
N GLY A 245 -4.17 -1.96 -18.03
CA GLY A 245 -4.47 -3.08 -18.94
C GLY A 245 -5.01 -2.58 -20.28
N LEU A 246 -4.92 -3.40 -21.32
CA LEU A 246 -5.47 -3.08 -22.64
C LEU A 246 -6.95 -3.49 -22.70
N VAL A 247 -7.84 -2.53 -22.95
CA VAL A 247 -9.28 -2.77 -23.12
C VAL A 247 -9.73 -2.12 -24.43
N ASP A 248 -10.32 -2.90 -25.32
CA ASP A 248 -10.80 -2.44 -26.64
C ASP A 248 -9.71 -1.67 -27.44
N GLY A 249 -8.45 -2.11 -27.33
CA GLY A 249 -7.31 -1.50 -28.02
C GLY A 249 -6.80 -0.20 -27.39
N GLN A 250 -7.22 0.12 -26.16
CA GLN A 250 -6.73 1.28 -25.40
C GLN A 250 -6.23 0.86 -24.02
N PHE A 251 -5.08 1.39 -23.62
CA PHE A 251 -4.60 1.21 -22.25
C PHE A 251 -5.43 2.05 -21.29
N VAL A 252 -5.99 1.39 -20.28
CA VAL A 252 -6.84 2.00 -19.26
C VAL A 252 -6.40 1.55 -17.87
N ASP A 253 -6.66 2.40 -16.89
CA ASP A 253 -6.52 2.03 -15.48
C ASP A 253 -7.60 0.99 -15.12
N ARG A 254 -7.17 -0.13 -14.52
CA ARG A 254 -8.02 -1.26 -14.14
C ARG A 254 -8.48 -1.17 -12.70
N LEU A 255 -8.03 -0.16 -11.94
CA LEU A 255 -8.45 0.05 -10.56
C LEU A 255 -9.90 0.57 -10.48
N SER A 256 -10.70 -0.07 -9.64
CA SER A 256 -11.98 0.49 -9.16
C SER A 256 -11.72 1.24 -7.87
N THR A 257 -11.51 2.55 -7.97
CA THR A 257 -11.48 3.41 -6.78
C THR A 257 -12.89 3.87 -6.47
N HIS A 258 -13.35 3.59 -5.24
CA HIS A 258 -14.71 3.90 -4.78
C HIS A 258 -14.92 5.38 -4.42
N GLU A 259 -14.01 6.28 -4.81
CA GLU A 259 -14.04 7.69 -4.43
C GLU A 259 -14.44 8.58 -5.63
N PRO A 260 -15.72 9.01 -5.73
CA PRO A 260 -16.11 10.06 -6.65
C PRO A 260 -15.71 11.41 -6.05
N SER A 261 -14.44 11.79 -6.16
CA SER A 261 -14.01 13.14 -5.82
C SER A 261 -13.64 13.93 -7.07
N GLY A 262 -14.26 15.10 -7.21
CA GLY A 262 -14.21 15.91 -8.42
C GLY A 262 -12.81 16.40 -8.81
N GLU A 263 -12.67 16.68 -10.11
CA GLU A 263 -11.64 17.50 -10.77
C GLU A 263 -10.15 17.25 -10.45
N ASN A 264 -9.76 16.12 -9.85
CA ASN A 264 -8.35 15.71 -9.77
C ASN A 264 -8.13 14.37 -10.50
N THR A 265 -7.32 14.38 -11.56
CA THR A 265 -6.92 13.21 -12.38
C THR A 265 -6.00 12.20 -11.66
N PHE A 266 -5.81 12.35 -10.34
CA PHE A 266 -5.09 11.40 -9.47
C PHE A 266 -6.06 10.41 -8.78
N ALA A 267 -7.34 10.41 -9.14
CA ALA A 267 -8.40 9.68 -8.45
C ALA A 267 -8.37 8.14 -8.57
N SER A 268 -7.42 7.54 -9.31
CA SER A 268 -7.32 6.08 -9.49
C SER A 268 -5.91 5.55 -9.17
N SER A 269 -5.38 5.81 -7.99
CA SER A 269 -4.14 5.15 -7.53
C SER A 269 -4.32 4.58 -6.14
N ILE A 270 -3.68 3.44 -5.88
CA ILE A 270 -3.55 2.90 -4.53
C ILE A 270 -2.43 3.66 -3.85
N SER A 271 -2.68 4.28 -2.70
CA SER A 271 -1.71 5.13 -2.00
C SER A 271 -1.37 4.54 -0.64
N ILE A 272 -0.19 3.92 -0.51
CA ILE A 272 0.28 3.35 0.75
C ILE A 272 1.64 3.95 1.11
N SER A 273 1.83 4.28 2.40
CA SER A 273 3.08 4.85 2.87
C SER A 273 4.14 3.79 3.19
N PHE A 274 5.39 4.09 2.82
CA PHE A 274 6.55 3.21 2.99
C PHE A 274 6.27 1.76 2.59
N SER A 275 5.69 1.57 1.41
CA SER A 275 5.14 0.30 1.00
C SER A 275 6.13 -0.64 0.34
N THR A 276 5.74 -1.91 0.32
CA THR A 276 6.33 -2.95 -0.51
C THR A 276 5.21 -3.72 -1.19
N ALA A 277 5.41 -4.11 -2.45
CA ALA A 277 4.45 -4.88 -3.23
C ALA A 277 4.94 -6.31 -3.48
N SER A 278 3.99 -7.24 -3.53
CA SER A 278 4.19 -8.65 -3.88
C SER A 278 2.92 -9.21 -4.52
N PHE A 279 3.01 -10.40 -5.10
CA PHE A 279 1.88 -11.07 -5.75
C PHE A 279 1.71 -12.48 -5.21
N ASP A 280 0.46 -12.87 -4.97
CA ASP A 280 0.07 -14.23 -4.56
C ASP A 280 -1.40 -14.47 -4.96
N ASP A 281 -1.85 -15.72 -5.05
CA ASP A 281 -3.26 -16.06 -5.30
C ASP A 281 -3.95 -16.31 -3.94
N MET A 282 -4.42 -15.22 -3.31
CA MET A 282 -4.97 -15.25 -1.95
C MET A 282 -6.38 -15.83 -1.90
N ASN A 283 -7.12 -15.76 -3.01
CA ASN A 283 -8.49 -16.26 -3.11
C ASN A 283 -8.60 -17.66 -3.76
N SER A 284 -7.47 -18.21 -4.26
CA SER A 284 -7.36 -19.50 -4.94
C SER A 284 -8.19 -19.60 -6.23
N ASP A 285 -8.36 -18.50 -6.97
CA ASP A 285 -9.06 -18.47 -8.26
C ASP A 285 -8.14 -18.71 -9.47
N GLY A 286 -6.82 -18.80 -9.25
CA GLY A 286 -5.81 -19.02 -10.26
C GLY A 286 -5.25 -17.76 -10.91
N LEU A 287 -5.69 -16.57 -10.46
CA LEU A 287 -5.17 -15.27 -10.87
C LEU A 287 -4.32 -14.68 -9.74
N PRO A 288 -3.29 -13.87 -10.06
CA PRO A 288 -2.49 -13.19 -9.06
C PRO A 288 -3.24 -11.99 -8.47
N ASP A 289 -3.23 -11.90 -7.14
CA ASP A 289 -3.62 -10.72 -6.38
C ASP A 289 -2.40 -9.83 -6.14
N LEU A 290 -2.61 -8.51 -6.10
CA LEU A 290 -1.60 -7.55 -5.71
C LEU A 290 -1.68 -7.30 -4.20
N LEU A 291 -0.62 -7.68 -3.48
CA LEU A 291 -0.48 -7.45 -2.04
C LEU A 291 0.45 -6.26 -1.82
N ILE A 292 -0.06 -5.20 -1.19
CA ILE A 292 0.73 -4.02 -0.84
C ILE A 292 0.77 -3.88 0.67
N HIS A 293 1.95 -4.08 1.27
CA HIS A 293 2.19 -3.92 2.70
C HIS A 293 2.81 -2.56 2.99
N GLY A 294 2.30 -1.85 4.00
CA GLY A 294 2.81 -0.54 4.41
C GLY A 294 1.88 0.15 5.41
N GLY A 295 1.68 1.47 5.25
CA GLY A 295 0.79 2.27 6.08
C GLY A 295 1.48 2.96 7.27
N MET A 296 2.81 2.88 7.36
CA MET A 296 3.57 3.57 8.39
C MET A 296 3.63 5.07 8.14
N LEU A 297 3.56 5.89 9.19
CA LEU A 297 3.75 7.34 9.10
C LEU A 297 5.04 7.73 9.83
N GLY A 298 5.97 8.36 9.13
CA GLY A 298 7.32 8.63 9.68
C GLY A 298 7.41 9.88 10.55
N SER A 299 6.27 10.49 10.89
CA SER A 299 6.20 11.66 11.75
C SER A 299 5.97 11.26 13.20
N VAL A 300 6.75 11.83 14.13
CA VAL A 300 6.49 11.69 15.57
C VAL A 300 5.06 12.11 15.94
N GLY A 301 4.49 13.12 15.24
CA GLY A 301 3.12 13.57 15.49
C GLY A 301 2.03 12.61 15.03
N ALA A 302 2.36 11.61 14.19
CA ALA A 302 1.41 10.60 13.75
C ALA A 302 1.06 9.61 14.87
N GLY A 303 1.92 9.52 15.89
CA GLY A 303 1.84 8.49 16.91
C GLY A 303 2.32 7.15 16.38
N ILE A 304 2.11 6.12 17.19
CA ILE A 304 2.40 4.73 16.81
C ILE A 304 1.23 4.26 15.97
N VAL A 305 1.50 4.00 14.69
CA VAL A 305 0.50 3.53 13.72
C VAL A 305 0.70 2.05 13.45
N ARG A 306 -0.39 1.34 13.17
CA ARG A 306 -0.38 -0.07 12.79
C ARG A 306 -0.23 -0.17 11.27
N THR A 307 0.80 -0.86 10.82
CA THR A 307 0.97 -1.24 9.41
C THR A 307 -0.02 -2.33 9.02
N TYR A 308 -0.26 -2.47 7.72
CA TYR A 308 -1.24 -3.40 7.17
C TYR A 308 -0.86 -3.81 5.75
N THR A 309 -1.46 -4.90 5.29
CA THR A 309 -1.46 -5.31 3.89
C THR A 309 -2.83 -5.08 3.27
N GLU A 310 -2.89 -4.40 2.14
CA GLU A 310 -4.05 -4.42 1.26
C GLU A 310 -3.89 -5.49 0.19
N VAL A 311 -4.95 -6.26 -0.04
CA VAL A 311 -5.05 -7.28 -1.09
C VAL A 311 -6.00 -6.75 -2.15
N TRP A 312 -5.48 -6.59 -3.37
CA TRP A 312 -6.21 -6.07 -4.52
C TRP A 312 -6.38 -7.18 -5.56
N SER A 313 -7.64 -7.47 -5.89
CA SER A 313 -8.05 -8.64 -6.68
C SER A 313 -9.03 -8.23 -7.78
N TRP A 314 -9.12 -9.05 -8.82
CA TRP A 314 -10.14 -8.90 -9.85
C TRP A 314 -11.53 -9.29 -9.34
N ASP A 315 -12.49 -8.37 -9.43
CA ASP A 315 -13.89 -8.61 -9.02
C ASP A 315 -14.80 -9.06 -10.18
N GLY A 316 -14.23 -9.32 -11.36
CA GLY A 316 -14.96 -9.59 -12.60
C GLY A 316 -15.19 -8.36 -13.48
N THR A 317 -14.94 -7.15 -12.98
CA THR A 317 -15.11 -5.88 -13.71
C THR A 317 -13.90 -4.96 -13.58
N ALA A 318 -13.28 -4.90 -12.41
CA ALA A 318 -12.12 -4.09 -12.09
C ALA A 318 -11.26 -4.76 -11.02
N ILE A 319 -10.00 -4.32 -10.89
CA ILE A 319 -9.17 -4.62 -9.73
C ILE A 319 -9.66 -3.75 -8.56
N SER A 320 -10.08 -4.37 -7.48
CA SER A 320 -10.66 -3.69 -6.31
C SER A 320 -10.05 -4.19 -5.02
N LEU A 321 -10.14 -3.40 -3.96
CA LEU A 321 -9.69 -3.78 -2.63
C LEU A 321 -10.55 -4.94 -2.12
N ALA A 322 -9.98 -6.14 -2.09
CA ALA A 322 -10.65 -7.34 -1.61
C ALA A 322 -10.56 -7.45 -0.08
N GLN A 323 -9.41 -7.10 0.49
CA GLN A 323 -9.16 -7.25 1.92
C GLN A 323 -8.09 -6.29 2.45
N THR A 324 -8.25 -5.83 3.69
CA THR A 324 -7.17 -5.23 4.49
C THR A 324 -6.81 -6.16 5.65
N ILE A 325 -5.54 -6.48 5.80
CA ILE A 325 -5.00 -7.37 6.85
C ILE A 325 -4.09 -6.53 7.74
N LEU A 326 -4.51 -6.29 8.98
CA LEU A 326 -3.71 -5.54 9.95
C LEU A 326 -2.54 -6.40 10.47
N ASP A 327 -1.35 -5.82 10.57
CA ASP A 327 -0.20 -6.51 11.15
C ASP A 327 -0.46 -6.89 12.61
N PRO A 328 0.08 -8.00 13.14
CA PRO A 328 0.02 -8.27 14.57
C PRO A 328 0.55 -7.09 15.39
N THR A 329 -0.07 -6.82 16.54
CA THR A 329 0.32 -5.71 17.40
C THR A 329 0.29 -6.09 18.86
N ASP A 330 1.23 -5.56 19.63
CA ASP A 330 1.26 -5.61 21.09
C ASP A 330 0.82 -4.27 21.71
N TYR A 331 0.39 -3.29 20.91
CA TYR A 331 -0.03 -1.99 21.41
C TYR A 331 -1.49 -1.99 21.87
N ARG A 332 -1.71 -1.57 23.11
CA ARG A 332 -3.01 -1.63 23.76
C ARG A 332 -4.07 -0.77 23.07
N HIS A 333 -3.72 0.40 22.56
CA HIS A 333 -4.66 1.28 21.84
C HIS A 333 -5.09 0.69 20.49
N HIS A 334 -4.24 -0.07 19.81
CA HIS A 334 -4.65 -0.76 18.58
C HIS A 334 -5.68 -1.86 18.86
N ILE A 335 -5.51 -2.64 19.94
CA ILE A 335 -6.49 -3.66 20.36
C ILE A 335 -7.81 -2.99 20.77
N LEU A 336 -7.76 -1.82 21.40
CA LEU A 336 -8.96 -1.03 21.71
C LEU A 336 -9.73 -0.64 20.44
N TYR A 337 -9.04 -0.18 19.40
CA TYR A 337 -9.70 0.21 18.15
C TYR A 337 -10.32 -0.98 17.44
N GLU A 338 -9.63 -2.12 17.41
CA GLU A 338 -10.18 -3.37 16.87
C GLU A 338 -11.44 -3.83 17.65
N ALA A 339 -11.45 -3.66 18.97
CA ALA A 339 -12.64 -3.91 19.78
C ALA A 339 -13.81 -2.98 19.42
N ASN A 340 -13.53 -1.70 19.12
CA ASN A 340 -14.54 -0.75 18.67
C ASN A 340 -15.12 -1.16 17.31
N ASP A 341 -14.28 -1.60 16.37
CA ASP A 341 -14.71 -2.03 15.04
C ASP A 341 -15.60 -3.29 15.12
N LEU A 342 -15.22 -4.28 15.93
CA LEU A 342 -16.04 -5.46 16.19
C LEU A 342 -17.40 -5.09 16.82
N MET A 343 -17.40 -4.16 17.78
CA MET A 343 -18.64 -3.69 18.40
C MET A 343 -19.54 -2.98 17.40
N ALA A 344 -18.98 -2.14 16.52
CA ALA A 344 -19.71 -1.45 15.45
C ALA A 344 -20.26 -2.42 14.39
N ALA A 345 -19.55 -3.52 14.12
CA ALA A 345 -20.00 -4.60 13.25
C ALA A 345 -21.06 -5.52 13.92
N GLY A 346 -21.35 -5.32 15.21
CA GLY A 346 -22.31 -6.14 15.96
C GLY A 346 -21.74 -7.45 16.50
N ASP A 347 -20.44 -7.72 16.33
CA ASP A 347 -19.75 -8.85 16.96
C ASP A 347 -19.43 -8.54 18.42
N LEU A 348 -20.46 -8.64 19.27
CA LEU A 348 -20.34 -8.31 20.68
C LEU A 348 -19.44 -9.28 21.44
N ASP A 349 -19.35 -10.55 21.03
CA ASP A 349 -18.51 -11.55 21.71
C ASP A 349 -17.03 -11.33 21.39
N GLY A 350 -16.70 -11.04 20.12
CA GLY A 350 -15.35 -10.65 19.72
C GLY A 350 -14.91 -9.33 20.37
N ALA A 351 -15.79 -8.31 20.36
CA ALA A 351 -15.52 -7.03 21.02
C ALA A 351 -15.28 -7.20 22.53
N LEU A 352 -16.10 -8.01 23.22
CA LEU A 352 -15.95 -8.29 24.64
C LEU A 352 -14.56 -8.89 24.94
N ALA A 353 -14.11 -9.87 24.15
CA ALA A 353 -12.80 -10.48 24.35
C ALA A 353 -11.65 -9.47 24.19
N LEU A 354 -11.70 -8.60 23.19
CA LEU A 354 -10.65 -7.61 22.95
C LEU A 354 -10.67 -6.46 23.98
N TYR A 355 -11.83 -5.99 24.42
CA TYR A 355 -11.90 -5.03 25.52
C TYR A 355 -11.40 -5.63 26.84
N GLU A 356 -11.67 -6.91 27.11
CA GLU A 356 -11.10 -7.60 28.28
C GLU A 356 -9.58 -7.72 28.20
N ALA A 357 -9.02 -8.07 27.04
CA ALA A 357 -7.58 -8.10 26.81
C ALA A 357 -6.96 -6.71 27.01
N THR A 358 -7.63 -5.67 26.49
CA THR A 358 -7.25 -4.26 26.64
C THR A 358 -7.15 -3.82 28.10
N ILE A 359 -7.86 -4.46 29.04
CA ILE A 359 -7.72 -4.18 30.48
C ILE A 359 -6.72 -5.13 31.14
N ASN A 360 -6.74 -6.42 30.79
CA ASN A 360 -6.14 -7.47 31.63
C ASN A 360 -4.86 -8.09 31.09
N ASP A 361 -4.54 -7.96 29.79
CA ASP A 361 -3.34 -8.60 29.23
C ASP A 361 -2.08 -7.82 29.63
N PRO A 362 -1.17 -8.41 30.42
CA PRO A 362 0.06 -7.75 30.82
C PRO A 362 1.09 -7.64 29.69
N ASN A 363 0.91 -8.36 28.58
CA ASN A 363 1.82 -8.31 27.43
C ASN A 363 1.54 -7.12 26.51
N LEU A 364 0.36 -6.50 26.62
CA LEU A 364 0.04 -5.30 25.84
C LEU A 364 0.78 -4.08 26.38
N ARG A 365 1.45 -3.37 25.48
CA ARG A 365 2.29 -2.21 25.73
C ARG A 365 1.50 -0.91 25.66
N ASN A 366 1.96 0.04 26.46
CA ASN A 366 1.64 1.45 26.35
C ASN A 366 2.99 2.16 26.25
N ASP A 367 3.21 2.90 25.17
CA ASP A 367 4.38 3.76 25.04
C ASP A 367 3.94 5.21 25.32
N ASP A 368 4.89 6.06 25.69
CA ASP A 368 4.63 7.48 25.90
C ASP A 368 4.26 8.17 24.58
N PHE A 369 3.31 9.10 24.63
CA PHE A 369 2.96 9.91 23.47
C PHE A 369 2.77 11.37 23.88
N TYR A 370 3.57 12.24 23.26
CA TYR A 370 3.55 13.68 23.48
C TYR A 370 3.75 14.08 24.96
N LEU A 371 2.67 14.38 25.68
CA LEU A 371 2.68 14.80 27.09
C LEU A 371 2.12 13.74 28.03
N TYR A 372 1.73 12.57 27.51
CA TYR A 372 1.06 11.53 28.27
C TYR A 372 2.03 10.40 28.62
N THR A 373 2.00 9.97 29.88
CA THR A 373 2.80 8.84 30.33
C THR A 373 2.11 7.51 30.00
N PRO A 374 2.86 6.39 29.91
CA PRO A 374 2.28 5.06 29.71
C PRO A 374 1.17 4.71 30.72
N GLU A 375 1.29 5.15 31.97
CA GLU A 375 0.31 4.90 33.03
C GLU A 375 -0.99 5.67 32.80
N GLN A 376 -0.89 6.92 32.31
CA GLN A 376 -2.06 7.72 31.97
C GLN A 376 -2.79 7.11 30.76
N ILE A 377 -2.05 6.74 29.72
CA ILE A 377 -2.59 6.07 28.53
C ILE A 377 -3.30 4.77 28.92
N TYR A 378 -2.66 3.95 29.76
CA TYR A 378 -3.27 2.73 30.29
C TYR A 378 -4.56 3.00 31.06
N ALA A 379 -4.57 4.01 31.94
CA ALA A 379 -5.74 4.35 32.75
C ALA A 379 -6.92 4.80 31.87
N ASP A 380 -6.68 5.68 30.90
CA ASP A 380 -7.71 6.21 30.02
C ASP A 380 -8.27 5.13 29.08
N ILE A 381 -7.40 4.29 28.51
CA ILE A 381 -7.80 3.10 27.74
C ILE A 381 -8.64 2.15 28.59
N SER A 382 -8.19 1.83 29.80
CA SER A 382 -8.87 0.86 30.67
C SER A 382 -10.25 1.36 31.12
N ALA A 383 -10.35 2.65 31.44
CA ALA A 383 -11.62 3.27 31.83
C ALA A 383 -12.62 3.28 30.66
N PHE A 384 -12.17 3.65 29.46
CA PHE A 384 -13.00 3.62 28.25
C PHE A 384 -13.44 2.19 27.89
N ALA A 385 -12.52 1.22 27.89
CA ALA A 385 -12.83 -0.19 27.62
C ALA A 385 -13.84 -0.75 28.65
N ALA A 386 -13.71 -0.36 29.92
CA ALA A 386 -14.64 -0.80 30.96
C ALA A 386 -16.06 -0.26 30.75
N PHE A 387 -16.22 0.99 30.31
CA PHE A 387 -17.52 1.51 29.89
C PHE A 387 -18.11 0.66 28.75
N ARG A 388 -17.31 0.34 27.73
CA ARG A 388 -17.75 -0.47 26.59
C ARG A 388 -18.17 -1.88 27.00
N LEU A 389 -17.43 -2.51 27.91
CA LEU A 389 -17.81 -3.81 28.48
C LEU A 389 -19.13 -3.76 29.28
N ILE A 390 -19.38 -2.69 30.04
CA ILE A 390 -20.66 -2.48 30.73
C ILE A 390 -21.80 -2.38 29.73
N LEU A 391 -21.61 -1.63 28.63
CA LEU A 391 -22.60 -1.52 27.57
C LEU A 391 -22.89 -2.87 26.90
N ILE A 392 -21.85 -3.65 26.56
CA ILE A 392 -22.01 -5.00 26.01
C ILE A 392 -22.77 -5.90 26.99
N ASP A 393 -22.40 -5.89 28.27
CA ASP A 393 -23.09 -6.68 29.30
C ASP A 393 -24.57 -6.33 29.38
N LEU A 394 -24.94 -5.06 29.30
CA LEU A 394 -26.34 -4.62 29.30
C LEU A 394 -27.09 -5.05 28.02
N LEU A 395 -26.46 -4.95 26.85
CA LEU A 395 -27.01 -5.42 25.57
C LEU A 395 -27.25 -6.93 25.57
N GLN A 396 -26.38 -7.70 26.23
CA GLN A 396 -26.51 -9.14 26.43
C GLN A 396 -27.42 -9.53 27.61
N ALA A 397 -28.13 -8.56 28.22
CA ALA A 397 -28.99 -8.75 29.39
C ALA A 397 -28.28 -9.30 30.64
N ASN A 398 -26.97 -9.10 30.76
CA ASN A 398 -26.12 -9.52 31.87
C ASN A 398 -25.92 -8.39 32.90
N SER A 399 -27.02 -7.95 33.53
CA SER A 399 -26.99 -6.83 34.49
C SER A 399 -26.08 -7.05 35.70
N GLU A 400 -25.88 -8.30 36.12
CA GLU A 400 -24.96 -8.62 37.22
C GLU A 400 -23.50 -8.29 36.86
N ARG A 401 -23.05 -8.69 35.66
CA ARG A 401 -21.69 -8.37 35.18
C ARG A 401 -21.51 -6.87 34.96
N ALA A 402 -22.53 -6.21 34.38
CA ALA A 402 -22.53 -4.75 34.21
C ALA A 402 -22.34 -4.01 35.55
N ASN A 403 -23.09 -4.37 36.59
CA ASN A 403 -22.96 -3.76 37.92
C ASN A 403 -21.60 -4.06 38.58
N ALA A 404 -21.06 -5.27 38.39
CA ALA A 404 -19.74 -5.64 38.91
C ALA A 404 -18.62 -4.81 38.26
N ARG A 405 -18.67 -4.64 36.93
CA ARG A 405 -17.73 -3.79 36.19
C ARG A 405 -17.87 -2.31 36.54
N LEU A 406 -19.10 -1.81 36.72
CA LEU A 406 -19.32 -0.44 37.20
C LEU A 406 -18.65 -0.23 38.56
N SER A 407 -18.87 -1.15 39.52
CA SER A 407 -18.25 -1.06 40.85
C SER A 407 -16.72 -1.06 40.77
N TRP A 408 -16.13 -1.85 39.87
CA TRP A 408 -14.69 -1.86 39.64
C TRP A 408 -14.19 -0.54 39.03
N LEU A 409 -14.92 0.00 38.04
CA LEU A 409 -14.58 1.24 37.36
C LEU A 409 -14.63 2.44 38.33
N GLU A 410 -15.70 2.54 39.14
CA GLU A 410 -15.85 3.58 40.17
C GLU A 410 -14.78 3.48 41.27
N MET A 411 -14.29 2.27 41.57
CA MET A 411 -13.23 2.06 42.57
C MET A 411 -11.84 2.37 42.04
N THR A 412 -11.58 2.04 40.78
CA THR A 412 -10.24 2.07 40.17
C THR A 412 -9.96 3.43 39.50
N TYR A 413 -10.97 4.01 38.85
CA TYR A 413 -10.88 5.28 38.13
C TYR A 413 -12.04 6.23 38.50
N PRO A 414 -12.19 6.58 39.79
CA PRO A 414 -13.35 7.34 40.30
C PRO A 414 -13.53 8.70 39.61
N ASP A 415 -12.44 9.34 39.20
CA ASP A 415 -12.45 10.67 38.59
C ASP A 415 -12.53 10.64 37.04
N SER A 416 -12.62 9.45 36.44
CA SER A 416 -12.73 9.32 34.99
C SER A 416 -14.12 9.71 34.49
N ALA A 417 -14.20 10.38 33.34
CA ALA A 417 -15.48 10.68 32.70
C ALA A 417 -16.25 9.39 32.34
N ALA A 418 -15.52 8.32 32.03
CA ALA A 418 -16.06 6.99 31.80
C ALA A 418 -16.82 6.44 33.01
N ALA A 419 -16.35 6.64 34.25
CA ALA A 419 -17.07 6.23 35.45
C ALA A 419 -18.43 6.94 35.55
N GLY A 420 -18.45 8.27 35.40
CA GLY A 420 -19.71 9.03 35.42
C GLY A 420 -20.68 8.63 34.30
N ALA A 421 -20.17 8.42 33.09
CA ALA A 421 -20.95 7.91 31.97
C ALA A 421 -21.51 6.51 32.24
N ALA A 422 -20.72 5.61 32.82
CA ALA A 422 -21.14 4.25 33.14
C ALA A 422 -22.22 4.24 34.24
N THR A 423 -22.11 5.12 35.25
CA THR A 423 -23.15 5.30 36.26
C THR A 423 -24.47 5.76 35.63
N MET A 424 -24.42 6.71 34.68
CA MET A 424 -25.61 7.14 33.92
C MET A 424 -26.19 5.99 33.09
N LEU A 425 -25.33 5.22 32.42
CA LEU A 425 -25.71 4.08 31.59
C LEU A 425 -26.46 3.01 32.41
N VAL A 426 -25.86 2.54 33.51
CA VAL A 426 -26.46 1.48 34.32
C VAL A 426 -27.75 1.92 35.01
N ASN A 427 -27.79 3.15 35.55
CA ASN A 427 -28.99 3.66 36.24
C ASN A 427 -30.14 3.99 35.28
N GLY A 428 -29.82 4.39 34.05
CA GLY A 428 -30.79 4.73 33.02
C GLY A 428 -31.27 3.54 32.19
N TRP A 429 -30.61 2.38 32.29
CA TRP A 429 -30.90 1.24 31.43
C TRP A 429 -32.28 0.64 31.71
N SER A 430 -33.13 0.62 30.68
CA SER A 430 -34.45 -0.04 30.73
C SER A 430 -34.62 -1.14 29.66
N GLY A 431 -33.53 -1.49 28.98
CA GLY A 431 -33.48 -2.47 27.89
C GLY A 431 -32.84 -1.90 26.62
N PRO A 432 -32.57 -2.74 25.60
CA PRO A 432 -31.92 -2.33 24.35
C PRO A 432 -32.64 -1.19 23.62
N GLU A 433 -33.98 -1.14 23.69
CA GLU A 433 -34.78 -0.07 23.08
C GLU A 433 -34.50 1.33 23.66
N SER A 434 -33.98 1.40 24.89
CA SER A 434 -33.61 2.67 25.54
C SER A 434 -32.17 3.10 25.28
N ALA A 435 -31.35 2.25 24.66
CA ALA A 435 -29.92 2.46 24.51
C ALA A 435 -29.61 3.74 23.73
N GLU A 436 -30.30 3.98 22.62
CA GLU A 436 -30.07 5.16 21.77
C GLU A 436 -30.32 6.48 22.53
N ALA A 437 -31.48 6.63 23.17
CA ALA A 437 -31.84 7.84 23.91
C ALA A 437 -30.91 8.06 25.13
N LEU A 438 -30.49 6.98 25.77
CA LEU A 438 -29.56 7.03 26.90
C LEU A 438 -28.15 7.41 26.45
N CYS A 439 -27.70 6.87 25.33
CA CYS A 439 -26.42 7.22 24.73
C CYS A 439 -26.36 8.69 24.31
N ALA A 440 -27.43 9.23 23.71
CA ALA A 440 -27.52 10.66 23.42
C ALA A 440 -27.42 11.53 24.69
N SER A 441 -27.98 11.06 25.81
CA SER A 441 -27.89 11.76 27.10
C SER A 441 -26.48 11.68 27.70
N ILE A 442 -25.79 10.54 27.57
CA ILE A 442 -24.40 10.36 28.00
C ILE A 442 -23.47 11.26 27.19
N GLU A 443 -23.60 11.26 25.86
CA GLU A 443 -22.81 12.11 24.97
C GLU A 443 -23.00 13.59 25.33
N ALA A 444 -24.24 14.04 25.51
CA ALA A 444 -24.53 15.42 25.91
C ALA A 444 -23.90 15.82 27.25
N ALA A 445 -23.80 14.89 28.20
CA ALA A 445 -23.11 15.12 29.47
C ALA A 445 -21.58 15.16 29.29
N LEU A 446 -21.02 14.27 28.47
CA LEU A 446 -19.58 14.20 28.19
C LEU A 446 -19.06 15.40 27.39
N LEU A 447 -19.89 16.04 26.55
CA LEU A 447 -19.54 17.28 25.85
C LEU A 447 -19.27 18.46 26.80
N LEU A 448 -19.70 18.37 28.07
CA LEU A 448 -19.41 19.37 29.10
C LEU A 448 -18.11 19.09 29.86
N VAL A 449 -17.50 17.92 29.65
CA VAL A 449 -16.23 17.52 30.27
C VAL A 449 -15.11 17.87 29.30
N GLU A 450 -14.08 18.57 29.79
CA GLU A 450 -12.88 18.79 29.00
C GLU A 450 -12.15 17.46 28.82
N ASN A 451 -11.95 17.06 27.57
CA ASN A 451 -11.27 15.83 27.18
C ASN A 451 -11.85 14.54 27.84
N PRO A 452 -13.10 14.16 27.50
CA PRO A 452 -13.81 13.06 28.17
C PRO A 452 -13.17 11.68 27.94
N THR A 453 -12.34 11.52 26.92
CA THR A 453 -11.63 10.28 26.55
C THR A 453 -10.16 10.30 26.94
N GLY A 454 -9.69 11.35 27.64
CA GLY A 454 -8.33 11.44 28.13
C GLY A 454 -7.29 11.41 27.00
N THR A 455 -6.29 10.54 27.06
CA THR A 455 -5.26 10.45 26.01
C THR A 455 -5.82 10.04 24.64
N LEU A 456 -6.96 9.34 24.61
CA LEU A 456 -7.53 8.79 23.37
C LEU A 456 -8.07 9.85 22.41
N VAL A 457 -8.25 11.10 22.88
CA VAL A 457 -8.57 12.22 21.97
C VAL A 457 -7.45 12.47 20.97
N ASN A 458 -6.21 12.15 21.33
CA ASN A 458 -5.04 12.37 20.49
C ASN A 458 -3.91 11.40 20.83
N MET A 459 -3.93 10.25 20.15
CA MET A 459 -2.82 9.30 20.09
C MET A 459 -1.96 9.53 18.82
N GLY A 460 -2.01 10.73 18.27
CA GLY A 460 -1.35 11.13 17.03
C GLY A 460 -2.29 11.11 15.83
N TYR A 461 -2.00 11.92 14.82
CA TYR A 461 -2.89 12.10 13.67
C TYR A 461 -3.01 10.86 12.77
N GLY A 462 -2.15 9.85 12.97
CA GLY A 462 -2.22 8.56 12.29
C GLY A 462 -3.16 7.55 12.97
N ASN A 463 -3.76 7.92 14.10
CA ASN A 463 -4.67 7.09 14.86
C ASN A 463 -6.07 7.73 14.91
N PRO A 464 -7.14 6.91 15.09
CA PRO A 464 -8.47 7.43 15.39
C PRO A 464 -8.44 8.37 16.60
N SER A 465 -9.16 9.49 16.49
CA SER A 465 -9.42 10.40 17.61
C SER A 465 -10.73 10.00 18.26
N LEU A 466 -10.71 9.56 19.52
CA LEU A 466 -11.92 9.19 20.25
C LEU A 466 -12.42 10.38 21.06
N SER A 467 -13.72 10.63 20.99
CA SER A 467 -14.43 11.77 21.55
C SER A 467 -15.61 11.34 22.43
N ALA A 468 -16.43 12.29 22.88
CA ALA A 468 -17.67 12.00 23.61
C ALA A 468 -18.63 11.08 22.83
N ALA A 469 -18.73 11.27 21.51
CA ALA A 469 -19.59 10.47 20.64
C ALA A 469 -19.14 9.00 20.61
N ASP A 470 -17.84 8.76 20.80
CA ASP A 470 -17.25 7.43 20.75
C ASP A 470 -17.44 6.62 22.04
N PHE A 471 -18.16 7.11 23.04
CA PHE A 471 -18.56 6.23 24.15
C PHE A 471 -19.65 5.25 23.72
N CYS A 472 -20.59 5.69 22.88
CA CYS A 472 -21.70 4.87 22.40
C CYS A 472 -21.61 4.67 20.88
N PRO A 473 -21.64 3.42 20.38
CA PRO A 473 -21.68 3.21 18.94
C PRO A 473 -23.06 3.58 18.38
N ALA A 474 -23.13 3.93 17.10
CA ALA A 474 -24.41 4.04 16.41
C ALA A 474 -25.08 2.65 16.38
N PHE A 475 -26.24 2.52 17.00
CA PHE A 475 -27.05 1.31 16.88
C PHE A 475 -27.72 1.34 15.49
N SER A 476 -27.20 0.58 14.53
CA SER A 476 -27.94 0.35 13.29
C SER A 476 -29.23 -0.39 13.63
N SER A 477 -30.36 0.18 13.23
CA SER A 477 -31.64 -0.55 13.26
C SER A 477 -31.55 -1.62 12.19
N GLY A 478 -31.28 -2.86 12.61
CA GLY A 478 -31.30 -4.04 11.75
C GLY A 478 -32.65 -4.30 11.12
#